data_AF-A0A7S3Y3R0-F1
#
_entry.id   AF-A0A7S3Y3R0-F1
#
_cell.length_a   1.000
_cell.length_b   1.000
_cell.length_c   1.000
_cell.angle_alpha   90.00
_cell.angle_beta   90.00
_cell.angle_gamma   90.00
#
_symmetry.space_group_name_H-M   'P 1'
#
loop_
_entity.id
_entity.type
_entity.pdbx_description
1 polymer ?
#
loop_
_entity_poly.entity_id
_entity_poly.type
_entity_poly.pdbx_seq_one_letter_code
_entity_poly.pdbx_strand_id
1 'polypeptide(L)'
;MDRKAFGQAVVGGAAAVVGPAIASAGEGAKFSVFGGAASEPYTLGESLYSPYSPFGPGDDRVYSKFNDKEVKFNIGIVTESQKRLTLIPAYLEKKKWIDTVDELTRYMYNTRKSMNYLAEKSGNKNAAKIKKDFFTDIEAITVACKRKEQDVAVAAHAKATKDLDAFLKAL
;
A
#
# COMPACT_ATOMS: atom_id res chain seq x y z
N MET A 1 21.52 -38.23 -65.01
CA MET A 1 20.69 -37.56 -63.98
C MET A 1 20.06 -36.34 -64.61
N ASP A 2 18.81 -36.48 -65.06
CA ASP A 2 18.10 -35.44 -65.82
C ASP A 2 17.47 -34.38 -64.91
N ARG A 3 17.76 -33.10 -65.22
CA ARG A 3 17.27 -31.91 -64.50
C ARG A 3 15.74 -31.77 -64.47
N LYS A 4 15.01 -32.56 -65.25
CA LYS A 4 13.54 -32.61 -65.25
C LYS A 4 12.95 -33.45 -64.10
N ALA A 5 13.72 -34.37 -63.50
CA ALA A 5 13.30 -35.08 -62.29
C ALA A 5 13.45 -34.22 -61.02
N PHE A 6 14.38 -33.25 -61.03
CA PHE A 6 14.58 -32.31 -59.92
C PHE A 6 13.49 -31.22 -59.88
N GLY A 7 12.95 -30.81 -61.04
CA GLY A 7 11.89 -29.81 -61.14
C GLY A 7 10.49 -30.30 -60.74
N GLN A 8 10.24 -31.62 -60.78
CA GLN A 8 8.97 -32.21 -60.33
C GLN A 8 8.94 -32.55 -58.82
N ALA A 9 10.10 -32.56 -58.14
CA ALA A 9 10.17 -32.70 -56.69
C ALA A 9 9.88 -31.38 -55.92
N VAL A 10 9.82 -30.25 -56.63
CA VAL A 10 9.63 -28.91 -56.03
C VAL A 10 8.15 -28.46 -56.01
N VAL A 11 7.23 -29.20 -56.65
CA VAL A 11 5.80 -28.81 -56.74
C VAL A 11 4.87 -29.75 -55.96
N GLY A 12 5.36 -30.86 -55.41
CA GLY A 12 4.57 -31.82 -54.64
C GLY A 12 4.97 -31.86 -53.17
N GLY A 13 4.63 -30.84 -52.40
CA GLY A 13 5.03 -30.81 -50.99
C GLY A 13 4.50 -29.62 -50.19
N ALA A 14 3.28 -29.18 -50.46
CA ALA A 14 2.50 -28.44 -49.46
C ALA A 14 2.15 -29.41 -48.32
N ALA A 15 3.12 -29.69 -47.46
CA ALA A 15 2.90 -30.25 -46.14
C ALA A 15 3.54 -29.27 -45.17
N ALA A 16 2.69 -28.42 -44.59
CA ALA A 16 3.03 -27.70 -43.38
C ALA A 16 3.38 -28.72 -42.29
N VAL A 17 4.66 -29.10 -42.20
CA VAL A 17 5.17 -29.87 -41.08
C VAL A 17 5.53 -28.86 -39.99
N VAL A 18 4.51 -28.46 -39.24
CA VAL A 18 4.70 -27.84 -37.93
C VAL A 18 5.11 -28.98 -36.99
N GLY A 19 6.42 -29.17 -36.84
CA GLY A 19 7.04 -30.09 -35.87
C GLY A 19 7.67 -29.31 -34.71
N PRO A 20 7.79 -29.92 -33.52
CA PRO A 20 7.61 -29.28 -32.23
C PRO A 20 8.77 -28.39 -31.78
N ALA A 21 8.41 -27.33 -31.05
CA ALA A 21 9.32 -26.56 -30.22
C ALA A 21 10.13 -27.49 -29.30
N ILE A 22 11.46 -27.42 -29.36
CA ILE A 22 12.33 -27.97 -28.32
C ILE A 22 12.68 -26.84 -27.35
N ALA A 23 12.21 -26.99 -26.11
CA ALA A 23 12.62 -26.27 -24.91
C ALA A 23 12.96 -27.34 -23.85
N SER A 24 14.07 -27.39 -23.12
CA SER A 24 15.24 -26.52 -22.90
C SER A 24 16.50 -27.42 -22.75
N ALA A 25 17.75 -26.94 -22.83
CA ALA A 25 18.43 -26.27 -21.72
C ALA A 25 19.32 -25.12 -22.20
N GLY A 26 19.11 -23.92 -21.64
CA GLY A 26 19.63 -22.65 -22.16
C GLY A 26 18.76 -22.14 -23.31
N GLU A 27 17.63 -21.51 -22.95
CA GLU A 27 16.46 -21.19 -23.78
C GLU A 27 16.62 -21.21 -25.32
N GLY A 28 15.80 -22.05 -25.97
CA GLY A 28 15.75 -22.22 -27.42
C GLY A 28 15.22 -21.00 -28.17
N ALA A 29 15.63 -20.87 -29.44
CA ALA A 29 15.28 -19.75 -30.31
C ALA A 29 13.75 -19.60 -30.46
N LYS A 30 13.22 -18.46 -29.98
CA LYS A 30 11.81 -18.09 -30.09
C LYS A 30 11.62 -17.21 -31.33
N PHE A 31 10.85 -17.70 -32.30
CA PHE A 31 10.40 -16.93 -33.46
C PHE A 31 8.87 -17.06 -33.57
N SER A 32 8.16 -15.94 -33.74
CA SER A 32 6.69 -15.92 -33.81
C SER A 32 6.23 -15.34 -35.15
N VAL A 33 5.27 -16.01 -35.79
CA VAL A 33 4.63 -15.55 -37.03
C VAL A 33 3.10 -15.46 -36.91
N PHE A 34 2.41 -16.22 -36.04
CA PHE A 34 0.97 -16.03 -35.74
C PHE A 34 0.53 -16.60 -34.36
N GLY A 35 1.22 -16.22 -33.28
CA GLY A 35 0.65 -16.28 -31.92
C GLY A 35 1.61 -16.69 -30.80
N GLY A 36 1.58 -15.94 -29.70
CA GLY A 36 2.12 -16.31 -28.40
C GLY A 36 3.63 -16.13 -28.21
N ALA A 37 4.23 -15.07 -28.75
CA ALA A 37 5.62 -14.72 -28.47
C ALA A 37 5.83 -14.48 -26.96
N ALA A 38 6.91 -15.05 -26.41
CA ALA A 38 7.35 -14.79 -25.03
C ALA A 38 7.72 -13.31 -24.77
N SER A 39 7.71 -12.46 -25.80
CA SER A 39 7.90 -11.01 -25.75
C SER A 39 6.60 -10.23 -25.95
N GLU A 40 5.44 -10.88 -25.87
CA GLU A 40 4.14 -10.21 -25.98
C GLU A 40 3.87 -9.41 -24.71
N PRO A 41 3.61 -8.09 -24.82
CA PRO A 41 3.33 -7.27 -23.65
C PRO A 41 1.93 -7.50 -23.07
N TYR A 42 1.09 -8.28 -23.75
CA TYR A 42 -0.28 -8.59 -23.34
C TYR A 42 -0.37 -10.06 -22.93
N THR A 43 -0.78 -10.32 -21.70
CA THR A 43 -1.07 -11.68 -21.25
C THR A 43 -2.39 -12.14 -21.87
N LEU A 44 -2.30 -13.04 -22.84
CA LEU A 44 -3.48 -13.62 -23.49
C LEU A 44 -4.13 -14.63 -22.54
N GLY A 45 -5.35 -14.32 -22.08
CA GLY A 45 -6.22 -15.27 -21.39
C GLY A 45 -6.16 -15.27 -19.86
N GLU A 46 -5.32 -14.43 -19.25
CA GLU A 46 -5.34 -14.25 -17.79
C GLU A 46 -6.34 -13.16 -17.39
N SER A 47 -7.13 -13.43 -16.35
CA SER A 47 -7.95 -12.40 -15.73
C SER A 47 -7.01 -11.43 -15.00
N LEU A 48 -7.02 -10.16 -15.41
CA LEU A 48 -6.28 -9.08 -14.75
C LEU A 48 -7.23 -8.18 -13.98
N TYR A 49 -6.70 -7.43 -13.01
CA TYR A 49 -7.44 -6.40 -12.28
C TYR A 49 -8.04 -5.33 -13.22
N SER A 50 -7.31 -5.00 -14.28
CA SER A 50 -7.70 -4.04 -15.32
C SER A 50 -6.88 -4.31 -16.60
N PRO A 51 -7.38 -3.98 -17.80
CA PRO A 51 -6.62 -4.13 -19.05
C PRO A 51 -5.24 -3.43 -19.07
N TYR A 52 -5.01 -2.49 -18.15
CA TYR A 52 -3.76 -1.74 -18.01
C TYR A 52 -2.96 -2.11 -16.75
N SER A 53 -3.29 -3.21 -16.08
CA SER A 53 -2.65 -3.65 -14.84
C SER A 53 -2.00 -5.02 -15.01
N PRO A 54 -0.75 -5.21 -14.55
CA PRO A 54 -0.12 -6.53 -14.53
C PRO A 54 -0.61 -7.41 -13.35
N PHE A 55 -1.40 -6.87 -12.43
CA PHE A 55 -1.89 -7.59 -11.24
C PHE A 55 -3.19 -8.34 -11.53
N GLY A 56 -3.35 -9.53 -10.96
CA GLY A 56 -4.58 -10.33 -11.03
C GLY A 56 -5.78 -9.74 -10.25
N PRO A 57 -6.99 -10.28 -10.41
CA PRO A 57 -8.24 -9.78 -9.81
C PRO A 57 -8.25 -9.86 -8.28
N GLY A 58 -7.40 -10.73 -7.71
CA GLY A 58 -7.18 -10.87 -6.28
C GLY A 58 -8.07 -11.91 -5.60
N ASP A 59 -8.70 -12.83 -6.33
CA ASP A 59 -9.48 -13.92 -5.72
C ASP A 59 -8.56 -14.90 -4.95
N ASP A 60 -7.38 -15.21 -5.48
CA ASP A 60 -6.35 -16.07 -4.85
C ASP A 60 -5.22 -15.27 -4.16
N ARG A 61 -5.56 -14.16 -3.48
CA ARG A 61 -4.55 -13.31 -2.82
C ARG A 61 -4.04 -13.95 -1.52
N VAL A 62 -2.71 -13.95 -1.32
CA VAL A 62 -2.09 -14.33 -0.02
C VAL A 62 -2.37 -13.27 1.06
N TYR A 63 -2.52 -12.01 0.64
CA TYR A 63 -2.76 -10.89 1.54
C TYR A 63 -4.22 -10.83 2.00
N SER A 64 -4.46 -10.98 3.31
CA SER A 64 -5.75 -10.72 3.93
C SER A 64 -5.74 -9.40 4.71
N LYS A 65 -6.66 -8.50 4.35
CA LYS A 65 -6.92 -7.27 5.10
C LYS A 65 -7.47 -7.64 6.48
N PHE A 66 -7.07 -6.91 7.51
CA PHE A 66 -7.51 -7.10 8.90
C PHE A 66 -7.04 -8.40 9.56
N ASN A 67 -5.89 -8.92 9.14
CA ASN A 67 -5.26 -10.01 9.84
C ASN A 67 -4.76 -9.58 11.24
N ASP A 68 -4.63 -10.54 12.16
CA ASP A 68 -4.27 -10.25 13.55
C ASP A 68 -2.89 -9.59 13.69
N LYS A 69 -1.95 -9.89 12.78
CA LYS A 69 -0.62 -9.29 12.77
C LYS A 69 -0.67 -7.80 12.43
N GLU A 70 -1.45 -7.43 11.42
CA GLU A 70 -1.68 -6.04 11.02
C GLU A 70 -2.45 -5.27 12.09
N VAL A 71 -3.47 -5.88 12.69
CA VAL A 71 -4.23 -5.24 13.77
C VAL A 71 -3.30 -4.96 14.95
N LYS A 72 -2.51 -5.95 15.39
CA LYS A 72 -1.51 -5.76 16.46
C LYS A 72 -0.46 -4.71 16.11
N PHE A 73 0.03 -4.71 14.87
CA PHE A 73 0.98 -3.71 14.38
C PHE A 73 0.40 -2.29 14.45
N ASN A 74 -0.83 -2.09 13.97
CA ASN A 74 -1.48 -0.78 14.00
C ASN A 74 -1.81 -0.32 15.43
N ILE A 75 -2.22 -1.23 16.33
CA ILE A 75 -2.38 -0.92 17.76
C ILE A 75 -1.03 -0.54 18.38
N GLY A 76 0.05 -1.21 18.01
CA GLY A 76 1.42 -0.88 18.40
C GLY A 76 1.83 0.54 18.02
N ILE A 77 1.46 0.98 16.80
CA ILE A 77 1.71 2.36 16.36
C ILE A 77 0.92 3.36 17.21
N VAL A 78 -0.37 3.11 17.46
CA VAL A 78 -1.20 4.03 18.26
C VAL A 78 -0.70 4.12 19.71
N THR A 79 -0.31 3.00 20.31
CA THR A 79 0.24 2.97 21.68
C THR A 79 1.61 3.64 21.79
N GLU A 80 2.50 3.46 20.80
CA GLU A 80 3.75 4.22 20.77
C GLU A 80 3.51 5.72 20.57
N SER A 81 2.50 6.08 19.77
CA SER A 81 2.09 7.48 19.56
C SER A 81 1.62 8.14 20.86
N GLN A 82 0.90 7.40 21.71
CA GLN A 82 0.49 7.85 23.04
C GLN A 82 1.70 8.20 23.91
N LYS A 83 2.76 7.38 23.89
CA LYS A 83 3.99 7.68 24.63
C LYS A 83 4.70 8.92 24.08
N ARG A 84 4.66 9.15 22.77
CA ARG A 84 5.28 10.34 22.16
C ARG A 84 4.54 11.61 22.55
N LEU A 85 3.20 11.57 22.69
CA LEU A 85 2.43 12.71 23.17
C LEU A 85 2.84 13.18 24.56
N THR A 86 3.33 12.30 25.44
CA THR A 86 3.73 12.70 26.79
C THR A 86 4.99 13.58 26.82
N LEU A 87 5.76 13.64 25.72
CA LEU A 87 6.94 14.49 25.58
C LEU A 87 6.59 15.95 25.26
N ILE A 88 5.42 16.18 24.64
CA ILE A 88 5.00 17.50 24.14
C ILE A 88 4.91 18.56 25.24
N PRO A 89 4.34 18.29 26.44
CA PRO A 89 4.30 19.28 27.52
C PRO A 89 5.67 19.85 27.87
N ALA A 90 6.71 19.00 27.93
CA ALA A 90 8.07 19.43 28.23
C ALA A 90 8.68 20.33 27.14
N TYR A 91 8.27 20.14 25.88
CA TYR A 91 8.66 21.04 24.78
C TYR A 91 7.88 22.35 24.81
N LEU A 92 6.58 22.30 25.11
CA LEU A 92 5.73 23.49 25.23
C LEU A 92 6.16 24.39 26.39
N GLU A 93 6.50 23.83 27.56
CA GLU A 93 7.02 24.58 28.71
C GLU A 93 8.31 25.34 28.36
N LYS A 94 9.19 24.71 27.58
CA LYS A 94 10.45 25.30 27.11
C LYS A 94 10.28 26.16 25.86
N LYS A 95 9.05 26.36 25.36
CA LYS A 95 8.71 27.10 24.14
C LYS A 95 9.49 26.60 22.91
N LYS A 96 9.75 25.29 22.86
CA LYS A 96 10.39 24.59 21.73
C LYS A 96 9.35 24.22 20.68
N TRP A 97 8.87 25.23 19.95
CA TRP A 97 7.75 25.10 19.01
C TRP A 97 8.06 24.16 17.84
N ILE A 98 9.27 24.23 17.30
CA ILE A 98 9.70 23.39 16.17
C ILE A 98 9.81 21.93 16.63
N ASP A 99 10.49 21.68 17.74
CA ASP A 99 10.60 20.33 18.33
C ASP A 99 9.22 19.69 18.55
N THR A 100 8.23 20.49 18.97
CA THR A 100 6.84 20.01 19.15
C THR A 100 6.20 19.58 17.82
N VAL A 101 6.36 20.37 16.77
CA VAL A 101 5.83 20.06 15.43
C VAL A 101 6.57 18.88 14.79
N ASP A 102 7.88 18.80 14.99
CA ASP A 102 8.72 17.71 14.51
C ASP A 102 8.35 16.39 15.20
N GLU A 103 8.08 16.39 16.51
CA GLU A 103 7.64 15.18 17.21
C GLU A 103 6.27 14.70 16.72
N LEU A 104 5.34 15.64 16.47
CA LEU A 104 4.03 15.35 15.90
C LEU A 104 4.13 14.78 14.46
N THR A 105 5.12 15.21 13.67
CA THR A 105 5.23 14.77 12.26
C THR A 105 6.10 13.52 12.09
N ARG A 106 7.17 13.37 12.86
CA ARG A 106 8.18 12.29 12.68
C ARG A 106 7.59 10.90 12.88
N TYR A 107 6.84 10.68 13.96
CA TYR A 107 6.22 9.39 14.24
C TYR A 107 4.72 9.39 13.97
N MET A 108 4.02 10.50 14.26
CA MET A 108 2.55 10.48 14.22
C MET A 108 1.94 10.54 12.81
N TYR A 109 2.77 10.69 11.77
CA TYR A 109 2.33 10.49 10.39
C TYR A 109 1.69 9.11 10.19
N ASN A 110 2.29 8.07 10.78
CA ASN A 110 1.78 6.70 10.69
C ASN A 110 0.50 6.48 11.52
N THR A 111 0.32 7.25 12.60
CA THR A 111 -0.85 7.15 13.49
C THR A 111 -2.14 7.43 12.74
N ARG A 112 -2.14 8.39 11.81
CA ARG A 112 -3.34 8.69 10.99
C ARG A 112 -3.80 7.48 10.20
N LYS A 113 -2.86 6.80 9.52
CA LYS A 113 -3.13 5.58 8.75
C LYS A 113 -3.63 4.47 9.68
N SER A 114 -2.96 4.26 10.81
CA SER A 114 -3.32 3.21 11.76
C SER A 114 -4.68 3.41 12.41
N MET A 115 -5.02 4.63 12.83
CA MET A 115 -6.34 4.90 13.41
C MET A 115 -7.45 4.81 12.36
N ASN A 116 -7.22 5.21 11.11
CA ASN A 116 -8.18 4.99 10.01
C ASN A 116 -8.44 3.49 9.81
N TYR A 117 -7.37 2.69 9.75
CA TYR A 117 -7.45 1.24 9.58
C TYR A 117 -8.19 0.56 10.74
N LEU A 118 -7.86 0.92 11.98
CA LEU A 118 -8.48 0.32 13.16
C LEU A 118 -9.95 0.73 13.33
N ALA A 119 -10.30 1.98 13.01
CA ALA A 119 -11.70 2.43 13.00
C ALA A 119 -12.53 1.73 11.90
N GLU A 120 -11.93 1.49 10.72
CA GLU A 120 -12.58 0.72 9.65
C GLU A 120 -12.82 -0.73 10.09
N LYS A 121 -11.82 -1.36 10.74
CA LYS A 121 -11.92 -2.72 11.27
C LYS A 121 -13.01 -2.83 12.34
N SER A 122 -13.04 -1.91 13.31
CA SER A 122 -14.00 -1.99 14.41
C SER A 122 -15.44 -1.75 13.93
N GLY A 123 -15.63 -1.01 12.84
CA GLY A 123 -16.97 -0.60 12.37
C GLY A 123 -17.69 0.35 13.34
N ASN A 124 -17.02 0.78 14.41
CA ASN A 124 -17.61 1.58 15.47
C ASN A 124 -17.65 3.06 15.05
N LYS A 125 -18.87 3.60 14.87
CA LYS A 125 -19.09 5.02 14.53
C LYS A 125 -18.49 5.96 15.57
N ASN A 126 -18.43 5.55 16.84
CA ASN A 126 -17.82 6.34 17.90
C ASN A 126 -16.29 6.44 17.72
N ALA A 127 -15.62 5.32 17.41
CA ALA A 127 -14.18 5.32 17.12
C ALA A 127 -13.84 6.18 15.90
N ALA A 128 -14.70 6.17 14.86
CA ALA A 128 -14.54 7.03 13.69
C ALA A 128 -14.65 8.53 14.02
N LYS A 129 -15.55 8.90 14.94
CA LYS A 129 -15.70 10.28 15.43
C LYS A 129 -14.49 10.71 16.26
N ILE A 130 -14.14 9.93 17.28
CA ILE A 130 -13.00 10.23 18.17
C ILE A 130 -11.70 10.39 17.37
N LYS A 131 -11.48 9.54 16.36
CA LYS A 131 -10.34 9.68 15.43
C LYS A 131 -10.32 11.06 14.74
N LYS A 132 -11.46 11.54 14.26
CA LYS A 132 -11.55 12.84 13.58
C LYS A 132 -11.27 13.99 14.56
N ASP A 133 -11.79 13.89 15.77
CA ASP A 133 -11.57 14.86 16.84
C ASP A 133 -10.07 14.91 17.20
N PHE A 134 -9.43 13.74 17.40
CA PHE A 134 -7.98 13.62 17.58
C PHE A 134 -7.17 14.27 16.44
N PHE A 135 -7.53 14.03 15.17
CA PHE A 135 -6.84 14.63 14.03
C PHE A 135 -6.96 16.16 14.01
N THR A 136 -8.12 16.67 14.41
CA THR A 136 -8.37 18.11 14.50
C THR A 136 -7.54 18.72 15.62
N ASP A 137 -7.43 18.04 16.76
CA ASP A 137 -6.64 18.53 17.89
C ASP A 137 -5.14 18.54 17.61
N ILE A 138 -4.56 17.52 16.96
CA ILE A 138 -3.14 17.56 16.58
C ILE A 138 -2.83 18.65 15.54
N GLU A 139 -3.78 18.95 14.66
CA GLU A 139 -3.69 20.08 13.72
C GLU A 139 -3.76 21.42 14.46
N ALA A 140 -4.64 21.52 15.47
CA ALA A 140 -4.73 22.68 16.34
C ALA A 140 -3.42 22.90 17.12
N ILE A 141 -2.79 21.86 17.66
CA ILE A 141 -1.46 21.96 18.30
C ILE A 141 -0.43 22.51 17.29
N THR A 142 -0.42 21.95 16.07
CA THR A 142 0.52 22.38 15.01
C THR A 142 0.33 23.85 14.64
N VAL A 143 -0.92 24.30 14.47
CA VAL A 143 -1.27 25.69 14.16
C VAL A 143 -0.91 26.61 15.34
N ALA A 144 -1.24 26.22 16.56
CA ALA A 144 -0.90 26.96 17.77
C ALA A 144 0.62 27.11 17.95
N CYS A 145 1.40 26.06 17.67
CA CYS A 145 2.86 26.11 17.70
C CYS A 145 3.42 27.06 16.63
N LYS A 146 2.85 27.07 15.42
CA LYS A 146 3.24 28.03 14.36
C LYS A 146 2.93 29.48 14.75
N ARG A 147 1.84 29.71 15.47
CA ARG A 147 1.43 31.02 15.99
C ARG A 147 2.07 31.39 17.34
N LYS A 148 2.76 30.44 17.97
CA LYS A 148 3.36 30.56 19.31
C LYS A 148 2.32 30.84 20.42
N GLU A 149 1.13 30.28 20.28
CA GLU A 149 0.03 30.38 21.25
C GLU A 149 0.12 29.24 22.27
N GLN A 150 0.80 29.48 23.39
CA GLN A 150 1.08 28.43 24.40
C GLN A 150 -0.19 27.81 24.98
N ASP A 151 -1.11 28.64 25.45
CA ASP A 151 -2.32 28.17 26.15
C ASP A 151 -3.21 27.34 25.22
N VAL A 152 -3.28 27.74 23.95
CA VAL A 152 -4.03 27.02 22.90
C VAL A 152 -3.36 25.66 22.61
N ALA A 153 -2.03 25.63 22.52
CA ALA A 153 -1.29 24.38 22.29
C ALA A 153 -1.44 23.39 23.46
N VAL A 154 -1.37 23.88 24.70
CA VAL A 154 -1.55 23.06 25.92
C VAL A 154 -2.99 22.54 26.00
N ALA A 155 -3.99 23.38 25.74
CA ALA A 155 -5.38 22.97 25.75
C ALA A 155 -5.68 21.92 24.67
N ALA A 156 -5.16 22.11 23.45
CA ALA A 156 -5.32 21.16 22.36
C ALA A 156 -4.58 19.83 22.63
N HIS A 157 -3.39 19.87 23.24
CA HIS A 157 -2.66 18.67 23.66
C HIS A 157 -3.43 17.85 24.69
N ALA A 158 -4.04 18.50 25.68
CA ALA A 158 -4.86 17.83 26.69
C ALA A 158 -6.08 17.12 26.07
N LYS A 159 -6.69 17.72 25.03
CA LYS A 159 -7.78 17.08 24.28
C LYS A 159 -7.28 15.91 23.42
N ALA A 160 -6.22 16.11 22.64
CA ALA A 160 -5.62 15.06 21.82
C ALA A 160 -5.23 13.82 22.63
N THR A 161 -4.69 14.01 23.84
CA THR A 161 -4.34 12.91 24.75
C THR A 161 -5.59 12.14 25.19
N LYS A 162 -6.66 12.84 25.58
CA LYS A 162 -7.94 12.23 25.98
C LYS A 162 -8.59 11.48 24.82
N ASP A 163 -8.55 12.03 23.62
CA ASP A 163 -9.15 11.42 22.43
C ASP A 163 -8.39 10.15 22.03
N LEU A 164 -7.07 10.13 22.13
CA LEU A 164 -6.28 8.93 21.84
C LEU A 164 -6.60 7.80 22.86
N ASP A 165 -6.72 8.13 24.14
CA ASP A 165 -7.13 7.19 25.19
C ASP A 165 -8.56 6.66 24.95
N ALA A 166 -9.48 7.56 24.60
CA ALA A 166 -10.86 7.21 24.30
C ALA A 166 -10.96 6.34 23.03
N PHE A 167 -10.11 6.60 22.04
CA PHE A 167 -10.05 5.80 20.82
C PHE A 167 -9.63 4.36 21.12
N LEU A 168 -8.56 4.16 21.88
CA LEU A 168 -8.09 2.83 22.27
C LEU A 168 -9.13 2.02 23.05
N LYS A 169 -9.99 2.69 23.84
CA LYS A 169 -11.11 2.08 24.55
C LYS A 169 -12.32 1.77 23.67
N ALA A 170 -12.45 2.45 22.52
CA ALA A 170 -13.57 2.33 21.60
C ALA A 170 -13.30 1.38 20.41
N LEU A 171 -12.06 0.89 20.27
CA LEU A 171 -11.67 -0.17 19.35
C LEU A 171 -12.24 -1.52 19.77
#